data_AF-A0A3A4VBI2-F1
#
_entry.id   AF-A0A3A4VBI2-F1
#
_cell.length_a   1.000
_cell.length_b   1.000
_cell.length_c   1.000
_cell.angle_alpha   90.00
_cell.angle_beta   90.00
_cell.angle_gamma   90.00
#
_symmetry.space_group_name_H-M   'P 1'
#
loop_
_entity.id
_entity.type
_entity.pdbx_description
1 polymer ?
#
loop_
_entity_poly.entity_id
_entity_poly.type
_entity_poly.pdbx_seq_one_letter_code
_entity_poly.pdbx_strand_id
1 'polypeptide(L)' 'MYLFLFESTHHQLSAEKVLKRNKIRPKVVPVPKRYSTGCNIALEASDKDYNRIEELINKAQLDYKVVEIKND' A
#
# COMPACT_ATOMS: atom_id res chain seq x y z
N MET A 1 7.68 -7.11 -6.85
CA MET A 1 6.36 -6.49 -6.62
C MET A 1 6.30 -6.06 -5.17
N TYR A 2 5.63 -4.96 -4.82
CA TYR A 2 5.64 -4.45 -3.44
C TYR A 2 4.24 -4.45 -2.85
N LEU A 3 4.15 -4.73 -1.56
CA LEU A 3 2.93 -4.51 -0.78
C LEU A 3 3.14 -3.39 0.23
N PHE A 4 2.25 -2.41 0.21
CA PHE A 4 2.12 -1.39 1.23
C PHE A 4 1.10 -1.87 2.27
N LEU A 5 1.61 -2.16 3.46
CA LEU A 5 0.87 -2.62 4.63
C LEU A 5 0.53 -1.42 5.50
N PHE A 6 -0.72 -1.31 5.94
CA PHE A 6 -1.17 -0.25 6.82
C PHE A 6 -1.52 -0.83 8.19
N GLU A 7 -1.25 -0.09 9.26
CA GLU A 7 -1.58 -0.53 10.63
C GLU A 7 -3.04 -0.23 11.01
N SER A 8 -3.72 0.62 10.23
CA SER A 8 -5.13 0.98 10.44
C SER A 8 -5.89 1.06 9.13
N THR A 9 -7.16 0.64 9.16
CA THR A 9 -8.10 0.80 8.04
C THR A 9 -8.24 2.26 7.61
N HIS A 10 -8.13 3.20 8.54
CA HIS A 10 -8.23 4.63 8.21
C HIS A 10 -7.08 5.11 7.32
N HIS A 11 -5.85 4.63 7.57
CA HIS A 11 -4.69 4.93 6.73
C HIS A 11 -4.80 4.26 5.36
N GLN A 12 -5.27 3.00 5.31
CA GLN A 12 -5.52 2.29 4.05
C GLN A 12 -6.54 3.03 3.17
N LEU A 13 -7.69 3.41 3.73
CA LEU A 13 -8.73 4.15 3.00
C LEU A 13 -8.22 5.52 2.51
N SER A 14 -7.40 6.18 3.32
CA SER A 14 -6.80 7.47 2.98
C SER A 14 -5.79 7.33 1.83
N ALA A 15 -4.90 6.35 1.91
CA ALA A 15 -3.94 6.03 0.85
C ALA A 15 -4.68 5.68 -0.45
N GLU A 16 -5.70 4.82 -0.39
CA GLU A 16 -6.48 4.44 -1.56
C GLU A 16 -7.16 5.66 -2.22
N LYS A 17 -7.72 6.58 -1.43
CA LYS A 17 -8.31 7.84 -1.94
C LYS A 17 -7.25 8.72 -2.61
N VAL A 18 -6.09 8.89 -1.98
CA VAL A 18 -4.98 9.69 -2.54
C VAL A 18 -4.51 9.11 -3.88
N LEU A 19 -4.33 7.80 -3.94
CA LEU A 19 -3.87 7.11 -5.15
C LEU A 19 -4.91 7.19 -6.26
N LYS A 20 -6.19 6.92 -5.96
CA LYS A 20 -7.30 7.06 -6.93
C LYS A 20 -7.40 8.48 -7.50
N ARG A 21 -7.26 9.52 -6.66
CA ARG A 21 -7.25 10.93 -7.10
C ARG A 21 -6.09 11.24 -8.05
N ASN A 22 -4.95 10.56 -7.89
CA ASN A 22 -3.77 10.71 -8.72
C ASN A 22 -3.76 9.73 -9.93
N LYS A 23 -4.91 9.14 -10.26
CA LYS A 23 -5.08 8.16 -11.36
C LYS A 23 -4.24 6.89 -11.21
N ILE A 24 -3.79 6.58 -10.00
CA ILE A 24 -3.15 5.31 -9.67
C ILE A 24 -4.22 4.38 -9.13
N ARG A 25 -4.36 3.21 -9.73
CA ARG A 25 -5.26 2.15 -9.26
C ARG A 25 -4.44 1.08 -8.56
N PRO A 26 -4.10 1.25 -7.27
CA PRO A 26 -3.43 0.19 -6.53
C PRO A 26 -4.39 -1.00 -6.43
N LYS A 27 -3.85 -2.21 -6.52
CA LYS A 27 -4.66 -3.40 -6.35
C LYS A 27 -4.74 -3.72 -4.87
N VAL A 28 -5.95 -3.74 -4.34
CA VAL A 28 -6.19 -4.04 -2.93
C VAL A 28 -6.13 -5.56 -2.75
N VAL A 29 -5.23 -6.05 -1.90
CA VAL A 29 -5.02 -7.48 -1.66
C VAL A 29 -5.05 -7.78 -0.16
N PRO A 30 -5.48 -8.98 0.26
CA PRO A 30 -5.39 -9.37 1.65
C PRO A 30 -3.92 -9.46 2.08
N VAL A 31 -3.62 -8.97 3.29
CA VAL A 31 -2.27 -9.07 3.85
C VAL A 31 -1.94 -10.56 4.06
N PRO A 32 -0.78 -11.06 3.60
CA PRO A 32 -0.36 -12.42 3.89
C PRO A 32 -0.24 -12.62 5.40
N LYS A 33 -0.74 -13.75 5.94
CA LYS A 33 -0.80 -14.02 7.40
C LYS A 33 0.51 -13.76 8.16
N ARG A 34 1.65 -13.97 7.49
CA ARG A 34 3.02 -13.73 7.99
C ARG A 34 3.39 -12.25 8.21
N TYR A 35 2.59 -11.31 7.70
CA TYR A 35 2.81 -9.86 7.78
C TYR A 35 1.64 -9.11 8.44
N SER A 36 0.69 -9.84 9.03
CA SER A 36 -0.54 -9.25 9.57
C SER A 36 -0.26 -8.48 10.87
N THR A 37 -0.19 -7.16 10.78
CA THR A 37 0.11 -6.26 11.93
C THR A 37 -1.08 -5.48 12.49
N GLY A 38 -2.30 -5.69 11.97
CA GLY A 38 -3.51 -5.08 12.54
C GLY A 38 -4.61 -4.78 11.50
N CYS A 39 -4.22 -4.44 10.27
CA CYS A 39 -5.13 -4.35 9.13
C CYS A 39 -5.02 -5.61 8.26
N ASN A 40 -6.15 -6.10 7.74
CA ASN A 40 -6.19 -7.28 6.88
C ASN A 40 -5.96 -6.95 5.40
N ILE A 41 -5.66 -5.69 5.07
CA ILE A 41 -5.67 -5.17 3.70
C ILE A 41 -4.35 -4.45 3.37
N ALA A 42 -3.75 -4.80 2.24
CA ALA A 42 -2.56 -4.19 1.66
C ALA A 42 -2.86 -3.57 0.29
N LEU A 43 -1.99 -2.65 -0.13
CA LEU A 43 -1.97 -2.15 -1.50
C LEU A 43 -0.80 -2.78 -2.25
N GLU A 44 -1.10 -3.52 -3.30
CA GLU A 44 -0.13 -4.08 -4.23
C GLU A 44 0.28 -3.04 -5.27
N ALA A 45 1.59 -2.88 -5.42
CA ALA A 45 2.23 -1.95 -6.32
C ALA A 45 3.25 -2.66 -7.23
N SER A 46 3.23 -2.28 -8.50
CA SER A 46 4.28 -2.65 -9.44
C SER A 46 5.55 -1.85 -9.15
N ASP A 47 6.69 -2.32 -9.63
CA ASP A 47 7.97 -1.61 -9.49
C ASP A 47 7.93 -0.21 -10.13
N LYS A 48 7.19 -0.08 -11.24
CA LYS A 48 6.98 1.20 -11.94
C LYS A 48 6.16 2.20 -11.14
N ASP A 49 5.20 1.72 -10.35
CA ASP A 49 4.31 2.57 -9.55
C ASP A 49 4.86 2.83 -8.14
N TYR A 50 5.86 2.05 -7.69
CA TYR A 50 6.43 2.10 -6.34
C TYR A 50 6.78 3.53 -5.93
N ASN A 51 7.70 4.17 -6.67
CA ASN A 51 8.20 5.51 -6.34
C ASN A 51 7.03 6.52 -6.22
N ARG A 52 6.06 6.42 -7.13
CA ARG A 52 4.95 7.37 -7.17
C ARG A 52 3.95 7.14 -6.04
N ILE A 53 3.70 5.88 -5.69
CA ILE A 53 2.86 5.51 -4.55
C ILE A 53 3.52 5.95 -3.25
N GLU A 54 4.81 5.66 -3.08
CA GLU A 54 5.61 6.03 -1.91
C GLU A 54 5.59 7.54 -1.69
N GLU A 55 5.87 8.33 -2.73
CA GLU A 55 5.81 9.79 -2.66
C GLU A 55 4.43 10.32 -2.22
N LEU A 56 3.35 9.74 -2.75
CA LEU A 56 1.99 10.18 -2.45
C LEU A 56 1.55 9.83 -1.02
N ILE A 57 1.93 8.65 -0.53
CA ILE A 57 1.63 8.20 0.83
C ILE A 57 2.46 9.03 1.83
N ASN A 58 3.74 9.28 1.54
CA ASN A 58 4.60 10.14 2.36
C ASN A 58 4.06 11.59 2.43
N LYS A 59 3.62 12.16 1.29
CA LYS A 59 2.98 13.49 1.26
C LYS A 59 1.68 13.55 2.07
N ALA A 60 0.97 12.43 2.16
CA ALA A 60 -0.23 12.31 2.97
C ALA A 60 0.06 12.01 4.45
N GLN A 61 1.33 11.91 4.85
CA GLN A 61 1.78 11.63 6.22
C GLN A 61 1.11 10.38 6.83
N LEU A 62 0.93 9.34 6.01
CA LEU A 62 0.31 8.09 6.44
C LEU A 62 1.39 7.10 6.85
N ASP A 63 1.18 6.39 7.96
CA ASP A 63 2.05 5.28 8.36
C ASP A 63 1.80 4.04 7.50
N TYR A 64 2.89 3.46 6.98
CA TYR A 64 2.88 2.23 6.20
C TYR A 64 4.18 1.45 6.39
N LYS A 65 4.13 0.15 6.07
CA LYS A 65 5.30 -0.72 5.90
C LYS A 65 5.31 -1.26 4.49
N VAL A 66 6.50 -1.36 3.89
CA VAL A 66 6.67 -1.95 2.57
C VAL A 66 7.27 -3.34 2.72
N VAL A 67 6.70 -4.31 2.02
CA VAL A 67 7.33 -5.63 1.83
C VAL A 67 7.50 -5.91 0.35
N GLU A 68 8.71 -6.33 -0.03
CA GLU A 68 8.99 -6.84 -1.36
C GLU A 68 8.53 -8.30 -1.45
N ILE A 69 7.71 -8.60 -2.44
CA ILE A 69 7.32 -9.96 -2.81
C ILE A 69 7.97 -10.30 -4.14
N LYS A 70 8.83 -11.32 -4.09
CA LYS A 70 9.37 -12.02 -5.25
C LYS A 70 8.39 -13.16 -5.58
N ASN A 71 7.81 -13.13 -6.77
CA ASN A 71 7.22 -14.34 -7.34
C ASN A 71 8.41 -15.22 -7.72
N ASP A 72 8.64 -16.28 -6.93
CA ASP A 72 9.50 -17.40 -7.31
C ASP A 72 8.74 -18.30 -8.30
#